data_AF-A0A952Q914-F1
#
_entry.id   AF-A0A952Q914-F1
#
_cell.length_a   1.000
_cell.length_b   1.000
_cell.length_c   1.000
_cell.angle_alpha   90.00
_cell.angle_beta   90.00
_cell.angle_gamma   90.00
#
_symmetry.space_group_name_H-M   'P 1'
#
loop_
_entity.id
_entity.type
_entity.pdbx_description
1 polymer ?
#
loop_
_entity_poly.entity_id
_entity_poly.type
_entity_poly.pdbx_seq_one_letter_code
_entity_poly.pdbx_strand_id
1 'polypeptide(L)' 'MGLVASQEVIEVRLDNDVTGSLKASIDAALAEKPHHRIVALTSVASGEFPLYVRVIIVIEYL' A
#
# COMPACT_ATOMS: atom_id res chain seq x y z
N MET A 1 -7.53 -18.37 -6.48
CA MET A 1 -8.34 -17.62 -5.50
C MET A 1 -8.03 -16.15 -5.72
N GLY A 2 -9.02 -15.36 -6.15
CA GLY A 2 -8.87 -13.92 -6.49
C GLY A 2 -9.51 -13.02 -5.43
N LEU A 3 -9.55 -11.71 -5.69
CA LEU A 3 -10.23 -10.73 -4.82
C LEU A 3 -11.73 -11.04 -4.73
N VAL A 4 -12.30 -10.95 -3.52
CA VAL A 4 -13.76 -10.94 -3.35
C VAL A 4 -14.32 -9.55 -3.70
N ALA A 5 -15.60 -9.46 -4.06
CA ALA A 5 -16.21 -8.21 -4.56
C ALA A 5 -16.12 -7.00 -3.59
N SER A 6 -15.84 -7.25 -2.31
CA SER A 6 -15.62 -6.24 -1.26
C SER A 6 -14.16 -5.79 -1.12
N GLN A 7 -13.23 -6.38 -1.88
CA GLN A 7 -11.79 -6.12 -1.74
C GLN A 7 -11.23 -5.21 -2.83
N GLU A 8 -10.29 -4.38 -2.43
CA GLU A 8 -9.53 -3.49 -3.31
C GLU A 8 -8.03 -3.61 -3.06
N VAL A 9 -7.25 -3.57 -4.14
CA VAL A 9 -5.78 -3.53 -4.08
C VAL A 9 -5.33 -2.08 -4.26
N ILE A 10 -4.54 -1.60 -3.30
CA ILE A 10 -3.96 -0.26 -3.29
C ILE A 10 -2.44 -0.41 -3.42
N GLU A 11 -1.88 0.25 -4.42
CA GLU A 11 -0.43 0.32 -4.62
C GLU A 11 0.09 1.69 -4.20
N VAL A 12 1.01 1.69 -3.23
CA VAL A 12 1.70 2.90 -2.77
C VAL A 12 3.16 2.80 -3.19
N ARG A 13 3.63 3.79 -3.96
CA ARG A 13 5.03 3.91 -4.36
C ARG A 13 5.72 4.97 -3.50
N LEU A 14 6.88 4.62 -2.94
CA LEU A 14 7.73 5.53 -2.20
C LEU A 14 9.10 5.59 -2.87
N ASP A 15 9.41 6.72 -3.48
CA ASP A 15 10.75 6.94 -4.04
C ASP A 15 11.77 7.16 -2.92
N ASN A 16 12.99 6.63 -3.08
CA ASN A 16 14.03 6.68 -2.04
C ASN A 16 14.47 8.10 -1.65
N ASP A 17 14.24 9.08 -2.53
CA ASP A 17 14.54 10.48 -2.27
C ASP A 17 13.52 11.14 -1.32
N VAL A 18 12.42 10.44 -1.01
CA VAL A 18 11.38 10.91 -0.11
C VAL A 18 11.76 10.54 1.32
N THR A 19 12.21 11.53 2.10
CA THR A 19 12.44 11.44 3.56
C THR A 19 11.18 11.16 4.39
N GLY A 20 10.05 10.93 3.73
CA GLY A 20 8.76 10.65 4.34
C GLY A 20 8.69 9.24 4.92
N SER A 21 8.01 9.12 6.06
CA SER A 21 7.74 7.82 6.68
C SER A 21 6.84 6.98 5.78
N LEU A 22 7.24 5.72 5.53
CA LEU A 22 6.44 4.69 4.85
C LEU A 22 4.99 4.66 5.35
N LYS A 23 4.83 4.76 6.66
CA LYS A 23 3.54 4.77 7.32
C LYS A 23 2.70 5.97 6.90
N ALA A 24 3.28 7.16 6.79
CA ALA A 24 2.53 8.36 6.44
C ALA A 24 1.98 8.31 5.01
N SER A 25 2.76 7.77 4.06
CA SER A 25 2.29 7.56 2.68
C SER A 25 1.16 6.53 2.60
N ILE A 26 1.27 5.45 3.38
CA ILE A 26 0.21 4.44 3.51
C ILE A 26 -1.06 5.06 4.12
N ASP A 27 -0.92 5.79 5.24
CA ASP A 27 -2.04 6.43 5.93
C ASP A 27 -2.76 7.42 5.00
N ALA A 28 -2.02 8.21 4.22
CA ALA A 28 -2.59 9.13 3.25
C ALA A 28 -3.38 8.39 2.15
N ALA A 29 -2.83 7.30 1.61
CA ALA A 29 -3.49 6.50 0.58
C ALA A 29 -4.78 5.82 1.11
N LEU A 30 -4.79 5.43 2.38
CA LEU A 30 -5.95 4.82 3.03
C LEU A 30 -7.00 5.85 3.48
N ALA A 31 -6.59 7.09 3.79
CA ALA A 31 -7.51 8.14 4.21
C ALA A 31 -8.53 8.53 3.12
N GLU A 32 -8.20 8.32 1.85
CA GLU A 32 -9.11 8.54 0.72
C GLU A 32 -10.13 7.41 0.51
N LYS A 33 -10.02 6.31 1.27
CA LYS A 33 -10.87 5.13 1.09
C LYS A 33 -12.06 5.14 2.05
N PRO A 34 -13.25 4.69 1.60
CA PRO A 34 -14.39 4.42 2.48
C PRO A 34 -14.01 3.52 3.66
N HIS A 35 -14.88 3.42 4.67
CA HIS A 35 -14.62 2.60 5.85
C HIS A 35 -14.21 1.16 5.46
N HIS A 36 -13.01 0.77 5.89
CA HIS A 36 -12.35 -0.45 5.42
C HIS A 36 -11.52 -1.09 6.54
N ARG A 37 -11.18 -2.36 6.34
CA ARG A 37 -10.13 -3.06 7.08
C ARG A 37 -8.99 -3.46 6.16
N ILE A 38 -7.77 -3.40 6.65
CA ILE A 38 -6.61 -3.97 5.93
C ILE A 38 -6.64 -5.49 6.12
N VAL A 39 -6.67 -6.25 5.03
CA VAL A 39 -6.63 -7.72 5.06
C VAL A 39 -5.26 -8.28 4.71
N ALA A 40 -4.46 -7.55 3.92
CA ALA A 40 -3.07 -7.90 3.66
C ALA A 40 -2.22 -6.66 3.38
N LEU A 41 -0.94 -6.72 3.73
CA LEU A 41 0.05 -5.69 3.40
C LEU A 41 1.38 -6.37 3.08
N THR A 42 1.95 -6.03 1.93
CA THR A 42 3.27 -6.52 1.50
C THR A 42 4.09 -5.39 0.91
N SER A 43 5.38 -5.37 1.19
CA SER A 43 6.33 -4.46 0.58
C SER A 43 7.23 -5.22 -0.38
N VAL A 44 7.45 -4.63 -1.56
CA VAL A 44 8.36 -5.14 -2.58
C VAL A 44 9.38 -4.04 -2.86
N ALA A 45 10.64 -4.38 -2.61
CA ALA A 45 11.80 -3.61 -3.02
C ALA A 45 12.65 -4.52 -3.90
N SER A 46 13.00 -4.07 -5.10
CA SER A 46 13.77 -4.86 -6.07
C SER A 46 15.10 -4.18 -6.39
N GLY A 47 16.20 -4.91 -6.23
CA GLY A 47 17.56 -4.46 -6.53
C GLY A 47 18.42 -4.22 -5.28
N GLU A 48 19.73 -4.07 -5.49
CA GLU A 48 20.74 -3.80 -4.44
C GLU A 48 20.62 -2.37 -3.88
N PHE A 49 20.10 -1.45 -4.70
CA PHE A 49 19.73 -0.08 -4.35
C PHE A 49 18.37 0.25 -4.96
N PRO A 50 17.27 -0.24 -4.38
CA PRO A 50 15.94 -0.09 -4.97
C PRO A 50 15.58 1.40 -5.00
N LEU A 51 15.45 2.03 -6.17
CA LEU A 51 15.14 3.46 -6.31
C LEU A 51 13.79 3.87 -5.69
N TYR A 52 12.93 2.89 -5.42
CA TYR A 52 11.67 3.05 -4.73
C TYR A 52 11.25 1.76 -4.03
N VAL A 53 10.41 1.89 -3.00
CA VAL A 53 9.69 0.79 -2.35
C VAL A 53 8.24 0.82 -2.84
N ARG A 54 7.71 -0.33 -3.27
CA ARG A 54 6.27 -0.50 -3.49
C ARG A 54 5.64 -1.19 -2.31
N VAL A 55 4.51 -0.68 -1.85
CA VAL A 55 3.64 -1.35 -0.89
C VAL A 55 2.35 -1.70 -1.58
N ILE A 56 1.99 -2.97 -1.53
CA ILE A 56 0.70 -3.48 -1.98
C ILE A 56 -0.14 -3.75 -0.74
N ILE A 57 -1.27 -3.07 -0.65
CA ILE A 57 -2.23 -3.20 0.44
C ILE A 57 -3.50 -3.78 -0.15
N VAL A 58 -4.04 -4.80 0.49
CA VAL A 58 -5.39 -5.29 0.18
C VAL A 58 -6.28 -4.84 1.31
N ILE A 59 -7.32 -4.09 0.96
CA ILE A 59 -8.36 -3.67 1.89
C ILE A 59 -9.65 -4.40 1.58
N GLU A 60 -10.52 -4.49 2.58
CA GLU A 60 -11.90 -4.94 2.45
C GLU A 60 -12.84 -3.89 3.02
N TYR A 61 -13.86 -3.53 2.25
CA TYR A 61 -14.89 -2.58 2.64
C TYR A 61 -15.84 -3.15 3.69
N LEU A 62 -16.23 -2.29 4.65
CA LEU A 62 -17.12 -2.60 5.77
C LEU A 62 -18.54 -2.11 5.54
#